data_AF-A0AAU5LLX6-F1
#
_entry.id   AF-A0AAU5LLX6-F1
#
_cell.length_a   1.000
_cell.length_b   1.000
_cell.length_c   1.000
_cell.angle_alpha   90.00
_cell.angle_beta   90.00
_cell.angle_gamma   90.00
#
_symmetry.space_group_name_H-M   'P 1'
#
loop_
_entity.id
_entity.type
_entity.pdbx_description
1 polymer ?
#
loop_
_entity_poly.entity_id
_entity_poly.type
_entity_poly.pdbx_seq_one_letter_code
_entity_poly.pdbx_strand_id
1 'polypeptide(L)'
;MRLTWVQPEDLLPHQLVQSRSEGVEVDDVAARWVAAGGSVEAPVSGASAEPADDGLRALALELLDELDVRTPTPAEFVVPAEVLLPGAIKSDRVVQAWAGRAAGCLLGKPVEKIPREGIREILASSGQWPLRRYITAKGVPEEVQARWPWNRRSRPTSLRENINGMPEDDDLNFAILALGMVERFGAELTTEAVAQTWLDNLPAGRVFTAERVAYRNLLAGVEPSRAALVRNPFREWIGAQIRTDVYGWVNPGDLSAAARLAVADARLSHTGAGVEGAVWVAAMSAAALVLDDAESVIDASLSVLPADGAIATAVRFGASLADQELDKALDELHASYGGLHWVHSVNNTALTAYALTAAKGDFGTGIGIAVMGGWDTDSAGATVGAVLGALYGVPDEWAGLLRNRIATSLPGPELLRIDDLARRTVEVASR
;
A
#
# COMPACT_ATOMS: atom_id res chain seq x y z
N MET A 1 -24.95 -10.48 -4.72
CA MET A 1 -23.91 -9.54 -4.23
C MET A 1 -23.04 -9.16 -5.41
N ARG A 2 -22.83 -7.86 -5.68
CA ARG A 2 -21.84 -7.39 -6.68
C ARG A 2 -20.48 -7.28 -6.00
N LEU A 3 -19.51 -8.07 -6.45
CA LEU A 3 -18.15 -8.00 -5.91
C LEU A 3 -17.43 -6.80 -6.55
N THR A 4 -16.83 -5.93 -5.73
CA THR A 4 -16.11 -4.75 -6.21
C THR A 4 -14.81 -5.12 -6.93
N TRP A 5 -14.34 -4.24 -7.81
CA TRP A 5 -13.06 -4.30 -8.53
C TRP A 5 -12.93 -5.44 -9.54
N VAL A 6 -14.04 -6.08 -9.95
CA VAL A 6 -13.98 -7.25 -10.87
C VAL A 6 -15.07 -7.27 -11.94
N GLN A 7 -16.06 -6.38 -11.86
CA GLN A 7 -17.16 -6.34 -12.84
C GLN A 7 -16.62 -5.80 -14.16
N PRO A 8 -16.79 -6.49 -15.30
CA PRO A 8 -16.21 -6.06 -16.58
C PRO A 8 -16.59 -4.61 -16.96
N GLU A 9 -17.85 -4.26 -16.81
CA GLU A 9 -18.38 -2.91 -17.10
C GLU A 9 -17.78 -1.82 -16.21
N ASP A 10 -17.38 -2.18 -14.99
CA ASP A 10 -16.76 -1.27 -14.02
C ASP A 10 -15.23 -1.20 -14.21
N LEU A 11 -14.61 -2.24 -14.78
CA LEU A 11 -13.17 -2.30 -15.06
C LEU A 11 -12.78 -1.46 -16.28
N LEU A 12 -13.61 -1.44 -17.32
CA LEU A 12 -13.26 -0.77 -18.58
C LEU A 12 -12.95 0.73 -18.41
N PRO A 13 -13.72 1.53 -17.64
CA PRO A 13 -13.36 2.93 -17.37
C PRO A 13 -11.99 3.09 -16.71
N HIS A 14 -11.65 2.21 -15.77
CA HIS A 14 -10.32 2.20 -15.15
C HIS A 14 -9.24 1.80 -16.15
N GLN A 15 -9.51 0.82 -17.02
CA GLN A 15 -8.55 0.41 -18.06
C GLN A 15 -8.33 1.49 -19.11
N LEU A 16 -9.34 2.32 -19.44
CA LEU A 16 -9.15 3.48 -20.32
C LEU A 16 -8.17 4.49 -19.72
N VAL A 17 -8.25 4.72 -18.41
CA VAL A 17 -7.29 5.59 -17.69
C VAL A 17 -5.89 4.98 -17.69
N GLN A 18 -5.77 3.71 -17.30
CA GLN A 18 -4.47 3.03 -17.24
C GLN A 18 -3.82 2.88 -18.62
N SER A 19 -4.59 2.55 -19.65
CA SER A 19 -4.03 2.39 -21.01
C SER A 19 -3.55 3.75 -21.54
N ARG A 20 -4.27 4.85 -21.24
CA ARG A 20 -3.84 6.20 -21.60
C ARG A 20 -2.54 6.59 -20.88
N SER A 21 -2.37 6.26 -19.60
CA SER A 21 -1.10 6.53 -18.90
C SER A 21 0.06 5.71 -19.45
N GLU A 22 -0.21 4.55 -20.04
CA GLU A 22 0.76 3.70 -20.75
C GLU A 22 0.99 4.11 -22.21
N GLY A 23 0.41 5.23 -22.66
CA GLY A 23 0.60 5.76 -24.02
C GLY A 23 -0.20 5.02 -25.09
N VAL A 24 -1.24 4.27 -24.72
CA VAL A 24 -2.15 3.60 -25.65
C VAL A 24 -3.23 4.57 -26.11
N GLU A 25 -3.53 4.57 -27.42
CA GLU A 25 -4.68 5.27 -27.99
C GLU A 25 -5.98 4.55 -27.60
N VAL A 26 -6.88 5.28 -26.92
CA VAL A 26 -8.10 4.73 -26.32
C VAL A 26 -9.39 5.36 -26.85
N ASP A 27 -9.31 6.41 -27.66
CA ASP A 27 -10.48 7.23 -28.02
C ASP A 27 -11.52 6.45 -28.84
N ASP A 28 -11.07 5.55 -29.72
CA ASP A 28 -11.98 4.69 -30.49
C ASP A 28 -12.68 3.63 -29.61
N VAL A 29 -11.98 3.11 -28.60
CA VAL A 29 -12.52 2.16 -27.62
C VAL A 29 -13.54 2.87 -26.74
N ALA A 30 -13.21 4.06 -26.24
CA ALA A 30 -14.11 4.89 -25.44
C ALA A 30 -15.37 5.27 -26.24
N ALA A 31 -15.23 5.64 -27.52
CA ALA A 31 -16.36 5.98 -28.37
C ALA A 31 -17.31 4.79 -28.57
N ARG A 32 -16.79 3.58 -28.82
CA ARG A 32 -17.60 2.35 -28.93
C ARG A 32 -18.32 2.03 -27.62
N TRP A 33 -17.63 2.18 -26.48
CA TRP A 33 -18.21 1.96 -25.16
C TRP A 33 -19.39 2.92 -24.88
N VAL A 34 -19.20 4.22 -25.12
CA VAL A 34 -20.24 5.23 -24.92
C VAL A 34 -21.41 5.02 -25.89
N ALA A 35 -21.15 4.68 -27.15
CA ALA A 35 -22.19 4.40 -28.14
C ALA A 35 -23.11 3.23 -27.73
N ALA A 36 -22.59 2.28 -26.96
CA ALA A 36 -23.36 1.17 -26.39
C ALA A 36 -24.08 1.51 -25.07
N GLY A 37 -23.95 2.74 -24.57
CA GLY A 37 -24.56 3.18 -23.31
C GLY A 37 -23.68 3.04 -22.08
N GLY A 38 -22.39 2.71 -22.26
CA GLY A 38 -21.41 2.64 -21.18
C GLY A 38 -20.95 4.02 -20.68
N SER A 39 -20.58 4.10 -19.39
CA SER A 39 -19.98 5.31 -18.80
C SER A 39 -18.46 5.23 -18.84
N VAL A 40 -17.76 6.32 -19.15
CA VAL A 40 -16.30 6.43 -19.02
C VAL A 40 -15.86 6.90 -17.63
N GLU A 41 -16.81 7.20 -16.74
CA GLU A 41 -16.53 7.56 -15.35
C GLU A 41 -16.31 6.31 -14.53
N ALA A 42 -15.14 6.19 -13.93
CA ALA A 42 -14.76 5.02 -13.16
C ALA A 42 -15.41 5.05 -11.76
N PRO A 43 -16.07 3.97 -11.32
CA PRO A 43 -16.75 3.95 -10.03
C PRO A 43 -15.75 3.95 -8.87
N VAL A 44 -15.83 4.95 -8.01
CA VAL A 44 -14.96 5.09 -6.82
C VAL A 44 -15.16 3.94 -5.82
N SER A 45 -16.38 3.39 -5.75
CA SER A 45 -16.71 2.23 -4.90
C SER A 45 -16.14 0.90 -5.43
N GLY A 46 -15.62 0.89 -6.66
CA GLY A 46 -15.18 -0.31 -7.36
C GLY A 46 -16.30 -1.20 -7.91
N ALA A 47 -17.57 -0.85 -7.72
CA ALA A 47 -18.67 -1.47 -8.46
C ALA A 47 -19.86 -0.51 -8.59
N SER A 48 -20.51 -0.54 -9.76
CA SER A 48 -21.81 0.09 -9.96
C SER A 48 -22.86 -0.53 -9.02
N ALA A 49 -23.89 0.26 -8.71
CA ALA A 49 -25.02 -0.21 -7.89
C ALA A 49 -25.81 -1.32 -8.58
N GLU A 50 -26.09 -1.15 -9.88
CA GLU A 50 -26.86 -2.08 -10.69
C GLU A 50 -25.97 -2.75 -11.75
N PRO A 51 -26.23 -4.03 -12.09
CA PRO A 51 -25.55 -4.70 -13.18
C PRO A 51 -25.88 -4.07 -14.54
N ALA A 52 -24.87 -3.96 -15.39
CA ALA A 52 -25.07 -3.76 -16.81
C ALA A 52 -25.78 -4.98 -17.43
N ASP A 53 -26.48 -4.79 -18.56
CA ASP A 53 -27.06 -5.90 -19.31
C ASP A 53 -25.98 -6.80 -19.93
N ASP A 54 -26.39 -8.01 -20.35
CA ASP A 54 -25.46 -9.03 -20.87
C ASP A 54 -24.69 -8.54 -22.11
N GLY A 55 -25.30 -7.69 -22.95
CA GLY A 55 -24.68 -7.15 -24.15
C GLY A 55 -23.57 -6.15 -23.80
N LEU A 56 -23.85 -5.22 -22.90
CA LEU A 56 -22.89 -4.24 -22.44
C LEU A 56 -21.74 -4.90 -21.66
N ARG A 57 -22.03 -5.93 -20.87
CA ARG A 57 -20.99 -6.73 -20.18
C ARG A 57 -20.10 -7.50 -21.15
N ALA A 58 -20.68 -8.09 -22.20
CA ALA A 58 -19.91 -8.77 -23.23
C ALA A 58 -19.01 -7.81 -24.00
N LEU A 59 -19.53 -6.63 -24.38
CA LEU A 59 -18.73 -5.59 -25.01
C LEU A 59 -17.59 -5.11 -24.11
N ALA A 60 -17.83 -4.93 -22.80
CA ALA A 60 -16.76 -4.54 -21.88
C ALA A 60 -15.60 -5.55 -21.87
N LEU A 61 -15.90 -6.85 -21.90
CA LEU A 61 -14.88 -7.90 -21.97
C LEU A 61 -14.09 -7.84 -23.29
N GLU A 62 -14.76 -7.65 -24.42
CA GLU A 62 -14.12 -7.50 -25.73
C GLU A 62 -13.17 -6.30 -25.76
N LEU A 63 -13.64 -5.14 -25.29
CA LEU A 63 -12.85 -3.91 -25.28
C LEU A 63 -11.68 -3.98 -24.28
N LEU A 64 -11.86 -4.68 -23.15
CA LEU A 64 -10.76 -4.95 -22.22
C LEU A 64 -9.68 -5.83 -22.86
N ASP A 65 -10.06 -6.89 -23.56
CA ASP A 65 -9.11 -7.76 -24.28
C ASP A 65 -8.38 -7.00 -25.38
N GLU A 66 -9.09 -6.13 -26.09
CA GLU A 66 -8.50 -5.28 -27.12
C GLU A 66 -7.47 -4.31 -26.53
N LEU A 67 -7.77 -3.68 -25.38
CA LEU A 67 -6.82 -2.80 -24.69
C LEU A 67 -5.61 -3.58 -24.17
N ASP A 68 -5.79 -4.78 -23.59
CA ASP A 68 -4.68 -5.63 -23.15
C ASP A 68 -3.73 -5.98 -24.31
N VAL A 69 -4.26 -6.19 -25.53
CA VAL A 69 -3.43 -6.45 -26.74
C VAL A 69 -2.69 -5.19 -27.21
N ARG A 70 -3.30 -4.01 -27.05
CA ARG A 70 -2.69 -2.73 -27.42
C ARG A 70 -1.63 -2.27 -26.41
N THR A 71 -1.77 -2.65 -25.13
CA THR A 71 -0.82 -2.31 -24.08
C THR A 71 0.55 -2.94 -24.36
N PRO A 72 1.63 -2.14 -24.42
CA PRO A 72 2.98 -2.67 -24.56
C PRO A 72 3.29 -3.64 -23.43
N THR A 73 4.02 -4.73 -23.74
CA THR A 73 4.51 -5.63 -22.69
C THR A 73 5.40 -4.84 -21.74
N PRO A 74 5.08 -4.78 -20.43
CA PRO A 74 5.88 -4.03 -19.47
C PRO A 74 7.31 -4.57 -19.44
N ALA A 75 8.29 -3.65 -19.37
CA ALA A 75 9.67 -4.04 -19.15
C ALA A 75 9.79 -4.76 -17.79
N GLU A 76 10.55 -5.84 -17.78
CA GLU A 76 10.89 -6.50 -16.53
C GLU A 76 11.73 -5.57 -15.65
N PHE A 77 11.32 -5.40 -14.38
CA PHE A 77 12.13 -4.66 -13.42
C PHE A 77 13.47 -5.37 -13.21
N VAL A 78 14.57 -4.66 -13.48
CA VAL A 78 15.93 -5.17 -13.33
C VAL A 78 16.47 -4.75 -11.97
N VAL A 79 16.62 -5.72 -11.07
CA VAL A 79 17.23 -5.47 -9.76
C VAL A 79 18.73 -5.23 -9.92
N PRO A 80 19.31 -4.14 -9.38
CA PRO A 80 20.75 -3.94 -9.39
C PRO A 80 21.48 -5.09 -8.68
N ALA A 81 22.64 -5.49 -9.21
CA ALA A 81 23.32 -6.73 -8.83
C ALA A 81 23.67 -6.79 -7.33
N GLU A 82 24.26 -5.73 -6.78
CA GLU A 82 24.74 -5.71 -5.40
C GLU A 82 24.73 -4.28 -4.83
N VAL A 83 23.70 -3.97 -4.06
CA VAL A 83 23.56 -2.73 -3.28
C VAL A 83 23.56 -3.12 -1.80
N LEU A 84 24.75 -3.17 -1.23
CA LEU A 84 24.98 -3.48 0.18
C LEU A 84 25.32 -2.21 0.95
N LEU A 85 24.61 -1.97 2.05
CA LEU A 85 24.90 -0.87 2.94
C LEU A 85 25.92 -1.28 4.02
N PRO A 86 26.92 -0.43 4.31
CA PRO A 86 27.78 -0.65 5.44
C PRO A 86 27.02 -0.37 6.74
N GLY A 87 27.26 -1.17 7.78
CA GLY A 87 26.67 -0.93 9.10
C GLY A 87 26.54 -2.21 9.92
N ALA A 88 26.39 -2.04 11.23
CA ALA A 88 25.99 -3.14 12.11
C ALA A 88 24.49 -3.37 11.96
N ILE A 89 24.10 -4.65 11.81
CA ILE A 89 22.69 -5.05 11.80
C ILE A 89 22.09 -4.84 13.19
N LYS A 90 21.01 -4.07 13.27
CA LYS A 90 20.29 -3.76 14.50
C LYS A 90 19.01 -4.57 14.60
N SER A 91 19.14 -5.88 14.81
CA SER A 91 18.02 -6.84 14.80
C SER A 91 16.95 -6.54 15.87
N ASP A 92 17.31 -5.84 16.94
CA ASP A 92 16.38 -5.37 17.97
C ASP A 92 15.35 -4.36 17.45
N ARG A 93 15.63 -3.69 16.33
CA ARG A 93 14.69 -2.76 15.67
C ARG A 93 13.51 -3.46 15.03
N VAL A 94 13.60 -4.74 14.72
CA VAL A 94 12.55 -5.48 14.00
C VAL A 94 11.23 -5.52 14.78
N VAL A 95 11.27 -5.62 16.11
CA VAL A 95 10.05 -5.57 16.92
C VAL A 95 9.39 -4.20 16.88
N GLN A 96 10.20 -3.13 16.83
CA GLN A 96 9.71 -1.77 16.70
C GLN A 96 9.19 -1.48 15.30
N ALA A 97 9.75 -2.11 14.26
CA ALA A 97 9.23 -2.03 12.90
C ALA A 97 7.83 -2.66 12.80
N TRP A 98 7.63 -3.86 13.34
CA TRP A 98 6.31 -4.50 13.40
C TRP A 98 5.31 -3.70 14.24
N ALA A 99 5.71 -3.23 15.42
CA ALA A 99 4.86 -2.42 16.28
C ALA A 99 4.49 -1.07 15.62
N GLY A 100 5.46 -0.44 14.96
CA GLY A 100 5.28 0.83 14.28
C GLY A 100 4.35 0.70 13.09
N ARG A 101 4.51 -0.37 12.30
CA ARG A 101 3.59 -0.74 11.22
C ARG A 101 2.15 -0.87 11.72
N ALA A 102 1.95 -1.66 12.78
CA ALA A 102 0.64 -1.87 13.35
C ALA A 102 0.03 -0.56 13.92
N ALA A 103 0.81 0.26 14.61
CA ALA A 103 0.35 1.55 15.12
C ALA A 103 -0.05 2.53 14.01
N GLY A 104 0.78 2.63 12.96
CA GLY A 104 0.54 3.51 11.82
C GLY A 104 -0.70 3.09 11.02
N CYS A 105 -0.82 1.80 10.72
CA CYS A 105 -2.02 1.24 10.09
C CYS A 105 -3.26 1.57 10.92
N LEU A 106 -3.24 1.23 12.22
CA LEU A 106 -4.34 1.49 13.14
C LEU A 106 -4.78 2.95 13.20
N LEU A 107 -3.84 3.90 13.10
CA LEU A 107 -4.14 5.33 13.11
C LEU A 107 -4.95 5.77 11.89
N GLY A 108 -4.65 5.24 10.70
CA GLY A 108 -5.32 5.61 9.45
C GLY A 108 -6.71 5.00 9.27
N LYS A 109 -6.92 3.77 9.77
CA LYS A 109 -8.17 3.01 9.58
C LYS A 109 -9.48 3.78 9.81
N PRO A 110 -9.65 4.65 10.83
CA PRO A 110 -10.92 5.35 11.07
C PRO A 110 -11.33 6.31 9.93
N VAL A 111 -10.34 6.85 9.22
CA VAL A 111 -10.51 7.87 8.18
C VAL A 111 -10.14 7.39 6.79
N GLU A 112 -9.88 6.09 6.63
CA GLU A 112 -9.71 5.45 5.33
C GLU A 112 -10.91 5.76 4.42
N LYS A 113 -10.63 6.16 3.17
CA LYS A 113 -11.60 6.65 2.15
C LYS A 113 -12.21 8.04 2.41
N ILE A 114 -11.86 8.73 3.51
CA ILE A 114 -12.26 10.12 3.72
C ILE A 114 -11.23 11.02 3.02
N PRO A 115 -11.65 11.96 2.16
CA PRO A 115 -10.72 12.85 1.48
C PRO A 115 -10.06 13.82 2.49
N ARG A 116 -8.92 14.41 2.11
CA ARG A 116 -8.08 15.23 3.01
C ARG A 116 -8.87 16.35 3.69
N GLU A 117 -9.78 17.02 2.99
CA GLU A 117 -10.64 18.07 3.55
C GLU A 117 -11.55 17.55 4.66
N GLY A 118 -12.07 16.32 4.52
CA GLY A 118 -12.89 15.68 5.54
C GLY A 118 -12.05 15.29 6.76
N ILE A 119 -10.83 14.77 6.54
CA ILE A 119 -9.87 14.50 7.62
C ILE A 119 -9.54 15.79 8.37
N ARG A 120 -9.23 16.87 7.65
CA ARG A 120 -8.96 18.19 8.24
C ARG A 120 -10.14 18.68 9.08
N GLU A 121 -11.35 18.58 8.57
CA GLU A 121 -12.55 19.03 9.28
C GLU A 121 -12.82 18.23 10.56
N ILE A 122 -12.72 16.89 10.50
CA ILE A 122 -12.85 16.00 11.65
C ILE A 122 -11.84 16.38 12.75
N LEU A 123 -10.58 16.53 12.37
CA LEU A 123 -9.50 16.76 13.33
C LEU A 123 -9.55 18.18 13.89
N ALA A 124 -9.75 19.20 13.06
CA ALA A 124 -9.79 20.59 13.50
C ALA A 124 -11.01 20.88 14.40
N SER A 125 -12.19 20.35 14.07
CA SER A 125 -13.42 20.57 14.85
C SER A 125 -13.35 20.02 16.28
N SER A 126 -12.41 19.11 16.56
CA SER A 126 -12.23 18.45 17.85
C SER A 126 -10.87 18.74 18.50
N GLY A 127 -10.10 19.69 17.96
CA GLY A 127 -8.78 20.06 18.49
C GLY A 127 -7.72 18.96 18.35
N GLN A 128 -7.90 18.05 17.40
CA GLN A 128 -6.97 16.95 17.08
C GLN A 128 -6.01 17.30 15.92
N TRP A 129 -6.09 18.51 15.34
CA TRP A 129 -5.16 18.98 14.31
C TRP A 129 -4.03 19.86 14.92
N PRO A 130 -2.75 19.58 14.65
CA PRO A 130 -2.21 18.44 13.90
C PRO A 130 -2.33 17.12 14.69
N LEU A 131 -2.44 16.00 13.97
CA LEU A 131 -2.64 14.67 14.54
C LEU A 131 -1.38 14.18 15.25
N ARG A 132 -1.50 13.92 16.55
CA ARG A 132 -0.39 13.47 17.42
C ARG A 132 -0.73 12.27 18.29
N ARG A 133 -1.95 11.73 18.15
CA ARG A 133 -2.48 10.60 18.93
C ARG A 133 -3.48 9.84 18.07
N TYR A 134 -3.85 8.62 18.47
CA TYR A 134 -4.99 7.92 17.87
C TYR A 134 -6.26 8.79 17.84
N ILE A 135 -6.94 8.76 16.70
CA ILE A 135 -8.16 9.52 16.44
C ILE A 135 -9.26 9.09 17.41
N THR A 136 -9.93 10.06 18.03
CA THR A 136 -11.13 9.82 18.85
C THR A 136 -12.36 10.43 18.19
N ALA A 137 -13.52 9.80 18.38
CA ALA A 137 -14.79 10.41 17.99
C ALA A 137 -15.31 11.39 19.06
N LYS A 138 -14.74 11.34 20.28
CA LYS A 138 -15.13 12.23 21.38
C LYS A 138 -14.79 13.67 21.04
N GLY A 139 -15.81 14.53 21.07
CA GLY A 139 -15.66 15.96 20.77
C GLY A 139 -15.80 16.32 19.28
N VAL A 140 -15.97 15.35 18.38
CA VAL A 140 -16.29 15.63 16.98
C VAL A 140 -17.79 15.95 16.86
N PRO A 141 -18.19 17.13 16.35
CA PRO A 141 -19.61 17.51 16.24
C PRO A 141 -20.42 16.52 15.40
N GLU A 142 -21.71 16.35 15.71
CA GLU A 142 -22.58 15.39 15.01
C GLU A 142 -22.74 15.74 13.53
N GLU A 143 -22.81 17.03 13.19
CA GLU A 143 -22.88 17.52 11.82
C GLU A 143 -21.62 17.18 11.01
N VAL A 144 -20.44 17.20 11.65
CA VAL A 144 -19.18 16.80 11.01
C VAL A 144 -19.19 15.28 10.79
N GLN A 145 -19.63 14.50 11.78
CA GLN A 145 -19.76 13.04 11.63
C GLN A 145 -20.81 12.62 10.60
N ALA A 146 -21.84 13.45 10.37
CA ALA A 146 -22.84 13.22 9.34
C ALA A 146 -22.30 13.51 7.94
N ARG A 147 -21.47 14.56 7.79
CA ARG A 147 -20.78 14.89 6.52
C ARG A 147 -19.70 13.85 6.19
N TRP A 148 -18.90 13.48 7.19
CA TRP A 148 -17.75 12.60 7.06
C TRP A 148 -17.91 11.38 7.98
N PRO A 149 -18.77 10.42 7.59
CA PRO A 149 -19.05 9.27 8.43
C PRO A 149 -17.82 8.38 8.58
N TRP A 150 -17.53 7.99 9.82
CA TRP A 150 -16.49 7.02 10.13
C TRP A 150 -16.65 5.74 9.31
N ASN A 151 -15.52 5.15 8.93
CA ASN A 151 -15.52 3.86 8.25
C ASN A 151 -16.22 2.79 9.12
N ARG A 152 -17.26 2.16 8.57
CA ARG A 152 -18.14 1.24 9.32
C ARG A 152 -17.42 0.02 9.87
N ARG A 153 -16.36 -0.44 9.20
CA ARG A 153 -15.59 -1.63 9.60
C ARG A 153 -14.59 -1.31 10.71
N SER A 154 -13.96 -0.15 10.65
CA SER A 154 -12.90 0.23 11.60
C SER A 154 -13.40 1.05 12.79
N ARG A 155 -14.51 1.80 12.68
CA ARG A 155 -15.10 2.58 13.80
C ARG A 155 -15.22 1.77 15.11
N PRO A 156 -15.69 0.51 15.12
CA PRO A 156 -15.86 -0.25 16.36
C PRO A 156 -14.55 -0.69 17.02
N THR A 157 -13.41 -0.58 16.34
CA THR A 157 -12.13 -1.18 16.79
C THR A 157 -10.94 -0.22 16.76
N SER A 158 -10.99 0.85 15.97
CA SER A 158 -9.82 1.65 15.59
C SER A 158 -9.86 3.09 16.08
N LEU A 159 -10.99 3.55 16.64
CA LEU A 159 -11.04 4.81 17.39
C LEU A 159 -10.37 4.62 18.75
N ARG A 160 -9.65 5.64 19.25
CA ARG A 160 -8.84 5.58 20.47
C ARG A 160 -9.55 4.94 21.67
N GLU A 161 -10.81 5.26 21.89
CA GLU A 161 -11.64 4.72 22.96
C GLU A 161 -12.02 3.24 22.81
N ASN A 162 -11.85 2.66 21.62
CA ASN A 162 -12.23 1.31 21.25
C ASN A 162 -11.03 0.39 21.00
N ILE A 163 -9.81 0.94 20.89
CA ILE A 163 -8.60 0.16 20.57
C ILE A 163 -8.35 -0.92 21.63
N ASN A 164 -8.16 -2.15 21.18
CA ASN A 164 -7.87 -3.33 22.00
C ASN A 164 -6.93 -4.30 21.27
N GLY A 165 -5.79 -3.80 20.83
CA GLY A 165 -4.92 -4.48 19.88
C GLY A 165 -5.11 -4.00 18.45
N MET A 166 -4.24 -4.47 17.56
CA MET A 166 -4.36 -4.21 16.13
C MET A 166 -5.49 -5.09 15.55
N PRO A 167 -6.62 -4.51 15.10
CA PRO A 167 -7.66 -5.26 14.41
C PRO A 167 -7.15 -5.77 13.05
N GLU A 168 -7.90 -6.69 12.46
CA GLU A 168 -7.53 -7.26 11.16
C GLU A 168 -7.50 -6.20 10.05
N ASP A 169 -6.49 -6.33 9.19
CA ASP A 169 -6.21 -5.45 8.06
C ASP A 169 -5.33 -6.17 7.02
N ASP A 170 -5.50 -5.87 5.74
CA ASP A 170 -4.72 -6.48 4.67
C ASP A 170 -3.25 -6.04 4.67
N ASP A 171 -2.91 -4.81 5.08
CA ASP A 171 -1.53 -4.37 5.30
C ASP A 171 -0.76 -5.33 6.23
N LEU A 172 -1.44 -5.86 7.23
CA LEU A 172 -0.83 -6.75 8.22
C LEU A 172 -0.90 -8.21 7.75
N ASN A 173 -2.01 -8.63 7.14
CA ASN A 173 -2.12 -9.98 6.60
C ASN A 173 -1.07 -10.25 5.54
N PHE A 174 -0.85 -9.33 4.60
CA PHE A 174 0.17 -9.53 3.57
C PHE A 174 1.58 -9.56 4.15
N ALA A 175 1.90 -8.72 5.14
CA ALA A 175 3.20 -8.78 5.82
C ALA A 175 3.40 -10.13 6.55
N ILE A 176 2.37 -10.64 7.25
CA ILE A 176 2.41 -11.95 7.91
C ILE A 176 2.60 -13.07 6.88
N LEU A 177 1.93 -12.98 5.72
CA LEU A 177 2.06 -13.93 4.63
C LEU A 177 3.45 -13.89 4.01
N ALA A 178 4.02 -12.70 3.79
CA ALA A 178 5.38 -12.50 3.29
C ALA A 178 6.40 -13.17 4.20
N LEU A 179 6.27 -13.03 5.53
CA LEU A 179 7.13 -13.72 6.48
C LEU A 179 7.04 -15.25 6.30
N GLY A 180 5.83 -15.81 6.21
CA GLY A 180 5.63 -17.24 5.98
C GLY A 180 6.22 -17.73 4.65
N MET A 181 6.17 -16.91 3.59
CA MET A 181 6.80 -17.22 2.31
C MET A 181 8.31 -17.27 2.41
N VAL A 182 8.95 -16.27 3.04
CA VAL A 182 10.42 -16.28 3.17
C VAL A 182 10.89 -17.39 4.12
N GLU A 183 10.13 -17.71 5.18
CA GLU A 183 10.44 -18.86 6.03
C GLU A 183 10.50 -20.19 5.27
N ARG A 184 9.67 -20.33 4.22
CA ARG A 184 9.54 -21.54 3.41
C ARG A 184 10.50 -21.57 2.22
N PHE A 185 10.64 -20.46 1.51
CA PHE A 185 11.33 -20.40 0.22
C PHE A 185 12.67 -19.64 0.29
N GLY A 186 12.91 -18.87 1.35
CA GLY A 186 14.12 -18.06 1.49
C GLY A 186 14.34 -17.14 0.28
N ALA A 187 15.59 -17.05 -0.18
CA ALA A 187 15.98 -16.27 -1.35
C ALA A 187 15.45 -16.83 -2.69
N GLU A 188 14.93 -18.07 -2.71
CA GLU A 188 14.42 -18.74 -3.90
C GLU A 188 12.91 -18.50 -4.14
N LEU A 189 12.30 -17.52 -3.45
CA LEU A 189 10.89 -17.17 -3.64
C LEU A 189 10.62 -16.79 -5.10
N THR A 190 9.67 -17.48 -5.73
CA THR A 190 9.21 -17.20 -7.11
C THR A 190 7.79 -16.67 -7.14
N THR A 191 7.40 -16.03 -8.24
CA THR A 191 6.02 -15.56 -8.46
C THR A 191 5.01 -16.71 -8.43
N GLU A 192 5.37 -17.90 -8.90
CA GLU A 192 4.54 -19.11 -8.80
C GLU A 192 4.33 -19.54 -7.35
N ALA A 193 5.38 -19.47 -6.52
CA ALA A 193 5.29 -19.76 -5.09
C ALA A 193 4.40 -18.74 -4.35
N VAL A 194 4.45 -17.47 -4.75
CA VAL A 194 3.56 -16.41 -4.25
C VAL A 194 2.12 -16.72 -4.64
N ALA A 195 1.85 -17.03 -5.91
CA ALA A 195 0.52 -17.38 -6.41
C ALA A 195 -0.07 -18.58 -5.68
N GLN A 196 0.71 -19.65 -5.50
CA GLN A 196 0.28 -20.83 -4.76
C GLN A 196 -0.01 -20.47 -3.29
N THR A 197 0.84 -19.66 -2.66
CA THR A 197 0.65 -19.26 -1.27
C THR A 197 -0.63 -18.43 -1.08
N TRP A 198 -0.95 -17.55 -2.03
CA TRP A 198 -2.21 -16.80 -2.05
C TRP A 198 -3.40 -17.75 -2.14
N LEU A 199 -3.39 -18.68 -3.10
CA LEU A 199 -4.47 -19.66 -3.29
C LEU A 199 -4.71 -20.53 -2.06
N ASP A 200 -3.64 -20.88 -1.34
CA ASP A 200 -3.68 -21.72 -0.15
C ASP A 200 -4.17 -20.96 1.11
N ASN A 201 -3.85 -19.66 1.23
CA ASN A 201 -3.94 -18.97 2.52
C ASN A 201 -4.71 -17.64 2.51
N LEU A 202 -4.86 -16.95 1.38
CA LEU A 202 -5.52 -15.65 1.33
C LEU A 202 -7.00 -15.82 0.93
N PRO A 203 -7.97 -15.46 1.79
CA PRO A 203 -9.36 -15.48 1.38
C PRO A 203 -9.59 -14.49 0.22
N ALA A 204 -10.15 -14.94 -0.91
CA ALA A 204 -10.38 -14.10 -2.09
C ALA A 204 -11.25 -12.83 -1.80
N GLY A 205 -12.08 -12.86 -0.75
CA GLY A 205 -12.87 -11.71 -0.29
C GLY A 205 -12.08 -10.66 0.51
N ARG A 206 -10.80 -10.92 0.81
CA ARG A 206 -9.90 -10.08 1.61
C ARG A 206 -8.78 -9.40 0.80
N VAL A 207 -8.76 -9.61 -0.51
CA VAL A 207 -7.89 -8.87 -1.44
C VAL A 207 -8.71 -7.83 -2.19
N PHE A 208 -8.09 -6.73 -2.63
CA PHE A 208 -8.77 -5.61 -3.29
C PHE A 208 -8.09 -5.28 -4.62
N THR A 209 -8.71 -4.45 -5.46
CA THR A 209 -8.07 -3.86 -6.66
C THR A 209 -7.25 -4.86 -7.52
N ALA A 210 -5.95 -4.60 -7.72
CA ALA A 210 -5.05 -5.39 -8.55
C ALA A 210 -4.92 -6.84 -8.06
N GLU A 211 -4.81 -7.05 -6.75
CA GLU A 211 -4.73 -8.36 -6.13
C GLU A 211 -6.00 -9.15 -6.37
N ARG A 212 -7.17 -8.50 -6.27
CA ARG A 212 -8.45 -9.16 -6.54
C ARG A 212 -8.57 -9.58 -8.00
N VAL A 213 -8.13 -8.75 -8.92
CA VAL A 213 -8.10 -9.10 -10.35
C VAL A 213 -7.13 -10.25 -10.60
N ALA A 214 -5.92 -10.19 -10.05
CA ALA A 214 -4.93 -11.28 -10.18
C ALA A 214 -5.47 -12.59 -9.59
N TYR A 215 -6.10 -12.56 -8.41
CA TYR A 215 -6.71 -13.73 -7.79
C TYR A 215 -7.82 -14.33 -8.66
N ARG A 216 -8.69 -13.48 -9.23
CA ARG A 216 -9.70 -13.90 -10.22
C ARG A 216 -9.04 -14.59 -11.43
N ASN A 217 -7.96 -14.01 -11.95
CA ASN A 217 -7.25 -14.52 -13.12
C ASN A 217 -6.61 -15.89 -12.83
N LEU A 218 -5.99 -16.08 -11.65
CA LEU A 218 -5.47 -17.37 -11.21
C LEU A 218 -6.58 -18.44 -11.17
N LEU A 219 -7.74 -18.10 -10.59
CA LEU A 219 -8.90 -19.01 -10.54
C LEU A 219 -9.51 -19.29 -11.92
N ALA A 220 -9.26 -18.43 -12.91
CA ALA A 220 -9.64 -18.63 -14.30
C ALA A 220 -8.59 -19.42 -15.12
N GLY A 221 -7.51 -19.89 -14.49
CA GLY A 221 -6.45 -20.66 -15.14
C GLY A 221 -5.44 -19.81 -15.91
N VAL A 222 -5.35 -18.50 -15.62
CA VAL A 222 -4.27 -17.66 -16.14
C VAL A 222 -3.00 -17.95 -15.35
N GLU A 223 -1.90 -18.21 -16.07
CA GLU A 223 -0.58 -18.45 -15.48
C GLU A 223 -0.13 -17.29 -14.58
N PRO A 224 0.57 -17.56 -13.46
CA PRO A 224 1.03 -16.52 -12.53
C PRO A 224 1.78 -15.35 -13.18
N SER A 225 2.66 -15.65 -14.15
CA SER A 225 3.45 -14.65 -14.89
C SER A 225 2.60 -13.70 -15.76
N ARG A 226 1.33 -14.02 -16.01
CA ARG A 226 0.39 -13.22 -16.80
C ARG A 226 -0.75 -12.65 -15.96
N ALA A 227 -0.92 -13.09 -14.71
CA ALA A 227 -2.08 -12.74 -13.89
C ALA A 227 -2.22 -11.22 -13.68
N ALA A 228 -1.11 -10.50 -13.57
CA ALA A 228 -1.08 -9.04 -13.47
C ALA A 228 -1.52 -8.31 -14.75
N LEU A 229 -1.43 -8.95 -15.92
CA LEU A 229 -1.61 -8.31 -17.22
C LEU A 229 -3.03 -8.44 -17.78
N VAL A 230 -3.79 -9.45 -17.35
CA VAL A 230 -5.10 -9.76 -17.92
C VAL A 230 -6.20 -8.92 -17.27
N ARG A 231 -6.72 -7.93 -17.99
CA ARG A 231 -7.85 -7.06 -17.62
C ARG A 231 -7.68 -6.45 -16.24
N ASN A 232 -6.47 -6.00 -15.91
CA ASN A 232 -6.10 -5.51 -14.59
C ASN A 232 -5.67 -4.04 -14.64
N PRO A 233 -6.62 -3.10 -14.59
CA PRO A 233 -6.31 -1.67 -14.71
C PRO A 233 -5.62 -1.09 -13.47
N PHE A 234 -5.49 -1.87 -12.39
CA PHE A 234 -5.01 -1.39 -11.09
C PHE A 234 -3.53 -1.71 -10.86
N ARG A 235 -2.84 -2.26 -11.87
CA ARG A 235 -1.46 -2.78 -11.80
C ARG A 235 -0.39 -1.79 -11.33
N GLU A 236 -0.69 -0.49 -11.28
CA GLU A 236 0.21 0.56 -10.77
C GLU A 236 -0.27 1.19 -9.44
N TRP A 237 -1.31 0.63 -8.83
CA TRP A 237 -1.81 1.05 -7.52
C TRP A 237 -0.98 0.47 -6.38
N ILE A 238 -1.19 0.99 -5.17
CA ILE A 238 -0.29 0.83 -4.01
C ILE A 238 -0.23 -0.60 -3.46
N GLY A 239 -1.13 -1.51 -3.86
CA GLY A 239 -1.31 -2.79 -3.17
C GLY A 239 -0.05 -3.68 -3.08
N ALA A 240 0.88 -3.62 -4.05
CA ALA A 240 2.19 -4.26 -3.90
C ALA A 240 3.15 -3.51 -2.96
N GLN A 241 3.10 -2.19 -2.93
CA GLN A 241 3.90 -1.36 -2.03
C GLN A 241 3.60 -1.69 -0.56
N ILE A 242 2.34 -1.93 -0.22
CA ILE A 242 1.90 -2.13 1.17
C ILE A 242 2.32 -3.45 1.81
N ARG A 243 3.10 -4.33 1.15
CA ARG A 243 3.35 -5.68 1.67
C ARG A 243 4.79 -6.15 1.70
N THR A 244 5.72 -5.27 1.38
CA THR A 244 7.10 -5.66 1.08
C THR A 244 8.13 -5.32 2.15
N ASP A 245 7.73 -4.67 3.25
CA ASP A 245 8.63 -4.28 4.35
C ASP A 245 9.38 -5.49 4.94
N VAL A 246 8.67 -6.62 5.07
CA VAL A 246 9.22 -7.87 5.61
C VAL A 246 10.39 -8.38 4.77
N TYR A 247 10.34 -8.20 3.45
CA TYR A 247 11.46 -8.57 2.58
C TYR A 247 12.71 -7.74 2.85
N GLY A 248 12.54 -6.50 3.31
CA GLY A 248 13.65 -5.71 3.81
C GLY A 248 14.14 -6.15 5.19
N TRP A 249 13.22 -6.44 6.11
CA TRP A 249 13.59 -6.83 7.47
C TRP A 249 14.32 -8.17 7.56
N VAL A 250 14.08 -9.08 6.61
CA VAL A 250 14.81 -10.35 6.48
C VAL A 250 16.13 -10.23 5.70
N ASN A 251 16.41 -9.07 5.10
CA ASN A 251 17.66 -8.77 4.37
C ASN A 251 18.29 -7.45 4.85
N PRO A 252 18.66 -7.33 6.14
CA PRO A 252 19.13 -6.07 6.71
C PRO A 252 20.39 -5.56 5.98
N GLY A 253 20.30 -4.37 5.40
CA GLY A 253 21.39 -3.75 4.64
C GLY A 253 21.63 -4.31 3.22
N ASP A 254 21.01 -5.41 2.81
CA ASP A 254 21.07 -5.92 1.43
C ASP A 254 19.81 -5.50 0.65
N LEU A 255 19.91 -4.34 0.01
CA LEU A 255 18.81 -3.73 -0.71
C LEU A 255 18.49 -4.51 -2.00
N SER A 256 19.50 -5.11 -2.62
CA SER A 256 19.33 -5.94 -3.81
C SER A 256 18.57 -7.24 -3.48
N ALA A 257 18.87 -7.90 -2.36
CA ALA A 257 18.15 -9.09 -1.93
C ALA A 257 16.70 -8.78 -1.56
N ALA A 258 16.47 -7.69 -0.81
CA ALA A 258 15.12 -7.22 -0.50
C ALA A 258 14.31 -6.93 -1.78
N ALA A 259 14.93 -6.23 -2.75
CA ALA A 259 14.32 -5.92 -4.03
C ALA A 259 13.98 -7.19 -4.85
N ARG A 260 14.83 -8.21 -4.87
CA ARG A 260 14.54 -9.48 -5.59
C ARG A 260 13.29 -10.17 -5.06
N LEU A 261 13.13 -10.25 -3.74
CA LEU A 261 11.94 -10.83 -3.12
C LEU A 261 10.69 -9.99 -3.39
N ALA A 262 10.81 -8.66 -3.30
CA ALA A 262 9.72 -7.74 -3.61
C ALA A 262 9.26 -7.85 -5.08
N VAL A 263 10.20 -8.00 -6.02
CA VAL A 263 9.88 -8.21 -7.44
C VAL A 263 9.16 -9.54 -7.66
N ALA A 264 9.63 -10.63 -7.03
CA ALA A 264 9.00 -11.94 -7.15
C ALA A 264 7.55 -11.93 -6.67
N ASP A 265 7.26 -11.22 -5.57
CA ASP A 265 5.89 -11.02 -5.06
C ASP A 265 5.07 -10.07 -5.96
N ALA A 266 5.56 -8.85 -6.17
CA ALA A 266 4.78 -7.77 -6.77
C ALA A 266 4.32 -8.11 -8.21
N ARG A 267 5.18 -8.79 -8.99
CA ARG A 267 4.88 -9.15 -10.39
C ARG A 267 3.67 -10.05 -10.56
N LEU A 268 3.19 -10.71 -9.50
CA LEU A 268 1.95 -11.50 -9.56
C LEU A 268 0.73 -10.64 -9.90
N SER A 269 0.66 -9.42 -9.38
CA SER A 269 -0.51 -8.54 -9.51
C SER A 269 -0.22 -7.14 -10.05
N HIS A 270 1.04 -6.71 -10.09
CA HIS A 270 1.44 -5.35 -10.40
C HIS A 270 2.51 -5.28 -11.50
N THR A 271 2.60 -4.10 -12.12
CA THR A 271 3.61 -3.72 -13.11
C THR A 271 4.05 -2.27 -12.86
N GLY A 272 5.05 -1.77 -13.61
CA GLY A 272 5.42 -0.36 -13.63
C GLY A 272 5.58 0.26 -12.23
N ALA A 273 4.91 1.37 -11.99
CA ALA A 273 4.99 2.09 -10.71
C ALA A 273 4.56 1.24 -9.50
N GLY A 274 3.69 0.24 -9.68
CA GLY A 274 3.28 -0.68 -8.61
C GLY A 274 4.43 -1.60 -8.15
N VAL A 275 5.23 -2.11 -9.09
CA VAL A 275 6.42 -2.91 -8.77
C VAL A 275 7.54 -2.03 -8.22
N GLU A 276 7.75 -0.85 -8.79
CA GLU A 276 8.76 0.11 -8.30
C GLU A 276 8.48 0.53 -6.85
N GLY A 277 7.22 0.80 -6.49
CA GLY A 277 6.83 1.17 -5.13
C GLY A 277 7.11 0.03 -4.13
N ALA A 278 6.83 -1.21 -4.52
CA ALA A 278 7.14 -2.40 -3.74
C ALA A 278 8.65 -2.60 -3.53
N VAL A 279 9.46 -2.40 -4.57
CA VAL A 279 10.92 -2.46 -4.47
C VAL A 279 11.45 -1.37 -3.54
N TRP A 280 10.92 -0.16 -3.66
CA TRP A 280 11.31 0.97 -2.82
C TRP A 280 11.06 0.69 -1.33
N VAL A 281 9.87 0.22 -0.96
CA VAL A 281 9.53 -0.10 0.44
C VAL A 281 10.39 -1.23 1.00
N ALA A 282 10.65 -2.28 0.22
CA ALA A 282 11.56 -3.36 0.63
C ALA A 282 12.99 -2.85 0.90
N ALA A 283 13.54 -2.03 -0.01
CA ALA A 283 14.87 -1.46 0.15
C ALA A 283 14.95 -0.48 1.33
N MET A 284 13.93 0.36 1.50
CA MET A 284 13.80 1.28 2.64
C MET A 284 13.78 0.52 3.98
N SER A 285 13.04 -0.59 4.02
CA SER A 285 12.93 -1.43 5.22
C SER A 285 14.22 -2.17 5.55
N ALA A 286 14.99 -2.61 4.54
CA ALA A 286 16.33 -3.16 4.73
C ALA A 286 17.31 -2.11 5.26
N ALA A 287 17.26 -0.89 4.69
CA ALA A 287 18.13 0.22 5.08
C ALA A 287 17.87 0.68 6.53
N ALA A 288 16.61 0.70 6.97
CA ALA A 288 16.22 1.13 8.32
C ALA A 288 16.83 0.25 9.46
N LEU A 289 17.26 -0.97 9.15
CA LEU A 289 17.91 -1.87 10.10
C LEU A 289 19.43 -1.65 10.24
N VAL A 290 20.03 -0.80 9.41
CA VAL A 290 21.48 -0.53 9.43
C VAL A 290 21.81 0.96 9.56
N LEU A 291 21.03 1.86 8.93
CA LEU A 291 21.22 3.31 8.98
C LEU A 291 20.61 3.94 10.24
N ASP A 292 20.82 5.24 10.46
CA ASP A 292 20.46 5.92 11.72
C ASP A 292 19.40 7.01 11.58
N ASP A 293 19.08 7.43 10.35
CA ASP A 293 18.11 8.48 10.11
C ASP A 293 17.30 8.27 8.83
N ALA A 294 16.11 8.90 8.80
CA ALA A 294 15.16 8.76 7.71
C ALA A 294 15.69 9.31 6.37
N GLU A 295 16.49 10.37 6.39
CA GLU A 295 17.04 11.01 5.19
C GLU A 295 18.03 10.05 4.50
N SER A 296 18.95 9.45 5.26
CA SER A 296 19.88 8.43 4.79
C SER A 296 19.16 7.17 4.28
N VAL A 297 18.07 6.76 4.93
CA VAL A 297 17.23 5.63 4.51
C VAL A 297 16.56 5.90 3.16
N ILE A 298 16.00 7.09 2.98
CA ILE A 298 15.40 7.51 1.72
C ILE A 298 16.45 7.53 0.61
N ASP A 299 17.59 8.18 0.84
CA ASP A 299 18.67 8.29 -0.14
C ASP A 299 19.21 6.92 -0.57
N ALA A 300 19.44 6.02 0.40
CA ALA A 300 19.88 4.66 0.11
C ALA A 300 18.84 3.88 -0.70
N SER A 301 17.56 3.97 -0.35
CA SER A 301 16.48 3.24 -1.02
C SER A 301 16.29 3.64 -2.50
N LEU A 302 16.70 4.85 -2.90
CA LEU A 302 16.64 5.29 -4.29
C LEU A 302 17.63 4.54 -5.20
N SER A 303 18.68 3.93 -4.63
CA SER A 303 19.72 3.24 -5.40
C SER A 303 19.24 1.95 -6.10
N VAL A 304 18.09 1.41 -5.69
CA VAL A 304 17.48 0.25 -6.35
C VAL A 304 16.50 0.61 -7.45
N LEU A 305 16.15 1.89 -7.62
CA LEU A 305 15.15 2.35 -8.58
C LEU A 305 15.78 2.94 -9.84
N PRO A 306 15.08 2.90 -10.99
CA PRO A 306 15.42 3.72 -12.14
C PRO A 306 15.42 5.20 -11.77
N ALA A 307 16.49 5.92 -12.09
CA ALA A 307 16.68 7.29 -11.61
C ALA A 307 15.60 8.27 -12.11
N ASP A 308 15.06 8.02 -13.31
CA ASP A 308 14.01 8.78 -14.00
C ASP A 308 12.61 8.12 -13.87
N GLY A 309 12.49 7.05 -13.07
CA GLY A 309 11.22 6.37 -12.81
C GLY A 309 10.22 7.24 -12.04
N ALA A 310 8.93 6.92 -12.18
CA ALA A 310 7.85 7.66 -11.54
C ALA A 310 7.95 7.62 -10.01
N ILE A 311 8.31 6.46 -9.45
CA ILE A 311 8.48 6.30 -7.99
C ILE A 311 9.71 7.07 -7.50
N ALA A 312 10.86 6.98 -8.17
CA ALA A 312 12.05 7.74 -7.79
C ALA A 312 11.80 9.26 -7.83
N THR A 313 11.02 9.74 -8.81
CA THR A 313 10.61 11.14 -8.91
C THR A 313 9.67 11.54 -7.76
N ALA A 314 8.68 10.70 -7.44
CA ALA A 314 7.76 10.93 -6.32
C ALA A 314 8.48 10.98 -4.96
N VAL A 315 9.43 10.06 -4.71
CA VAL A 315 10.23 10.04 -3.48
C VAL A 315 11.01 11.34 -3.32
N ARG A 316 11.75 11.76 -4.35
CA ARG A 316 12.54 13.00 -4.28
C ARG A 316 11.65 14.23 -4.11
N PHE A 317 10.51 14.27 -4.80
CA PHE A 317 9.56 15.36 -4.65
C PHE A 317 9.04 15.44 -3.21
N GLY A 318 8.52 14.33 -2.65
CA GLY A 318 8.04 14.29 -1.28
C GLY A 318 9.10 14.68 -0.25
N ALA A 319 10.31 14.12 -0.38
CA ALA A 319 11.44 14.45 0.49
C ALA A 319 11.85 15.94 0.40
N SER A 320 11.72 16.58 -0.77
CA SER A 320 12.06 17.99 -0.94
C SER A 320 11.16 18.95 -0.16
N LEU A 321 10.00 18.47 0.32
CA LEU A 321 9.04 19.27 1.08
C LEU A 321 9.29 19.23 2.60
N ALA A 322 10.32 18.51 3.07
CA ALA A 322 10.54 18.20 4.49
C ALA A 322 10.55 19.40 5.43
N ASP A 323 11.07 20.55 4.98
CA ASP A 323 11.20 21.76 5.79
C ASP A 323 10.06 22.77 5.56
N GLN A 324 9.08 22.42 4.72
CA GLN A 324 7.90 23.24 4.50
C GLN A 324 6.89 23.11 5.64
N GLU A 325 6.08 24.16 5.81
CA GLU A 325 4.94 24.11 6.73
C GLU A 325 3.91 23.08 6.25
N LEU A 326 3.30 22.34 7.19
CA LEU A 326 2.48 21.17 6.93
C LEU A 326 1.38 21.44 5.89
N ASP A 327 0.58 22.49 6.06
CA ASP A 327 -0.53 22.75 5.15
C ASP A 327 -0.04 23.07 3.74
N LYS A 328 1.06 23.85 3.62
CA LYS A 328 1.68 24.17 2.33
C LYS A 328 2.23 22.93 1.62
N ALA A 329 2.95 22.08 2.34
CA ALA A 329 3.53 20.86 1.77
C ALA A 329 2.44 19.91 1.26
N LEU A 330 1.37 19.72 2.06
CA LEU A 330 0.24 18.89 1.66
C LEU A 330 -0.52 19.49 0.47
N ASP A 331 -0.67 20.81 0.41
CA ASP A 331 -1.26 21.48 -0.77
C ASP A 331 -0.40 21.28 -2.02
N GLU A 332 0.92 21.32 -1.92
CA GLU A 332 1.85 21.09 -3.04
C GLU A 332 1.83 19.63 -3.53
N LEU A 333 1.73 18.66 -2.61
CA LEU A 333 1.52 17.24 -2.92
C LEU A 333 0.22 17.02 -3.70
N HIS A 334 -0.89 17.59 -3.23
CA HIS A 334 -2.19 17.45 -3.88
C HIS A 334 -2.26 18.22 -5.21
N ALA A 335 -1.58 19.37 -5.32
CA ALA A 335 -1.47 20.08 -6.60
C ALA A 335 -0.71 19.26 -7.65
N SER A 336 0.32 18.51 -7.23
CA SER A 336 1.16 17.72 -8.14
C SER A 336 0.56 16.37 -8.50
N TYR A 337 -0.09 15.69 -7.53
CA TYR A 337 -0.52 14.31 -7.68
C TYR A 337 -2.01 14.05 -7.41
N GLY A 338 -2.80 15.08 -7.08
CA GLY A 338 -4.23 14.92 -6.76
C GLY A 338 -5.11 14.47 -7.92
N GLY A 339 -4.59 14.47 -9.16
CA GLY A 339 -5.27 13.90 -10.32
C GLY A 339 -5.17 12.37 -10.42
N LEU A 340 -4.31 11.74 -9.62
CA LEU A 340 -4.20 10.28 -9.56
C LEU A 340 -5.28 9.68 -8.64
N HIS A 341 -5.57 8.40 -8.83
CA HIS A 341 -6.47 7.68 -7.92
C HIS A 341 -5.88 7.68 -6.50
N TRP A 342 -6.73 7.76 -5.47
CA TRP A 342 -6.29 7.92 -4.08
C TRP A 342 -5.43 6.75 -3.57
N VAL A 343 -5.57 5.54 -4.14
CA VAL A 343 -4.67 4.39 -3.87
C VAL A 343 -3.59 4.18 -4.93
N HIS A 344 -3.25 5.16 -5.75
CA HIS A 344 -2.17 5.02 -6.73
C HIS A 344 -0.80 4.92 -6.02
N SER A 345 0.21 4.25 -6.59
CA SER A 345 1.51 4.10 -5.91
C SER A 345 2.27 5.42 -5.81
N VAL A 346 2.25 6.21 -6.89
CA VAL A 346 3.04 7.46 -7.04
C VAL A 346 2.69 8.52 -5.99
N ASN A 347 1.41 8.88 -5.83
CA ASN A 347 0.98 9.89 -4.86
C ASN A 347 1.24 9.44 -3.42
N ASN A 348 0.94 8.18 -3.10
CA ASN A 348 1.20 7.63 -1.77
C ASN A 348 2.70 7.52 -1.46
N THR A 349 3.54 7.17 -2.44
CA THR A 349 5.01 7.21 -2.32
C THR A 349 5.51 8.61 -1.97
N ALA A 350 5.03 9.64 -2.68
CA ALA A 350 5.42 11.03 -2.40
C ALA A 350 5.02 11.45 -0.97
N LEU A 351 3.80 11.09 -0.54
CA LEU A 351 3.33 11.36 0.82
C LEU A 351 4.16 10.61 1.87
N THR A 352 4.50 9.34 1.65
CA THR A 352 5.35 8.56 2.56
C THR A 352 6.74 9.19 2.70
N ALA A 353 7.38 9.58 1.59
CA ALA A 353 8.69 10.23 1.64
C ALA A 353 8.64 11.59 2.36
N TYR A 354 7.59 12.38 2.13
CA TYR A 354 7.36 13.62 2.87
C TYR A 354 7.18 13.35 4.37
N ALA A 355 6.30 12.42 4.74
CA ALA A 355 6.02 12.11 6.13
C ALA A 355 7.27 11.64 6.90
N LEU A 356 8.11 10.81 6.28
CA LEU A 356 9.36 10.32 6.87
C LEU A 356 10.37 11.43 7.13
N THR A 357 10.56 12.33 6.17
CA THR A 357 11.56 13.40 6.23
C THR A 357 11.09 14.59 7.07
N ALA A 358 9.80 14.96 7.00
CA ALA A 358 9.20 16.03 7.80
C ALA A 358 9.01 15.65 9.28
N ALA A 359 9.02 14.35 9.62
CA ALA A 359 8.91 13.89 11.00
C ALA A 359 10.11 14.30 11.87
N LYS A 360 11.30 14.53 11.26
CA LYS A 360 12.55 14.86 11.97
C LYS A 360 12.81 13.93 13.18
N GLY A 361 12.54 12.64 12.98
CA GLY A 361 12.72 11.59 13.98
C GLY A 361 11.57 11.38 14.97
N ASP A 362 10.51 12.20 14.93
CA ASP A 362 9.36 12.03 15.81
C ASP A 362 8.33 11.05 15.23
N PHE A 363 8.21 9.88 15.85
CA PHE A 363 7.31 8.80 15.43
C PHE A 363 5.86 9.28 15.24
N GLY A 364 5.31 9.97 16.24
CA GLY A 364 3.92 10.44 16.23
C GLY A 364 3.65 11.50 15.15
N THR A 365 4.63 12.38 14.88
CA THR A 365 4.59 13.32 13.76
C THR A 365 4.47 12.58 12.44
N GLY A 366 5.35 11.62 12.18
CA GLY A 366 5.42 10.97 10.88
C GLY A 366 4.14 10.23 10.52
N ILE A 367 3.66 9.34 11.39
CA ILE A 367 2.39 8.63 11.12
C ILE A 367 1.20 9.60 11.12
N GLY A 368 1.26 10.69 11.90
CA GLY A 368 0.28 11.75 11.88
C GLY A 368 0.22 12.48 10.53
N ILE A 369 1.38 12.83 9.95
CA ILE A 369 1.48 13.45 8.62
C ILE A 369 0.94 12.50 7.54
N ALA A 370 1.33 11.22 7.58
CA ALA A 370 0.85 10.22 6.64
C ALA A 370 -0.68 10.16 6.61
N VAL A 371 -1.34 10.16 7.77
CA VAL A 371 -2.82 10.11 7.86
C VAL A 371 -3.45 11.46 7.51
N MET A 372 -2.87 12.58 7.94
CA MET A 372 -3.37 13.93 7.60
C MET A 372 -3.24 14.28 6.12
N GLY A 373 -2.29 13.64 5.41
CA GLY A 373 -2.14 13.78 3.96
C GLY A 373 -3.31 13.21 3.15
N GLY A 374 -4.14 12.37 3.76
CA GLY A 374 -5.24 11.68 3.10
C GLY A 374 -4.76 10.52 2.24
N TRP A 375 -5.42 10.30 1.10
CA TRP A 375 -5.18 9.14 0.23
C TRP A 375 -5.31 7.82 1.01
N ASP A 376 -4.35 6.91 0.88
CA ASP A 376 -4.43 5.58 1.51
C ASP A 376 -3.87 5.61 2.94
N THR A 377 -4.70 6.11 3.86
CA THR A 377 -4.24 6.58 5.17
C THR A 377 -3.65 5.51 6.07
N ASP A 378 -4.23 4.31 6.10
CA ASP A 378 -3.73 3.18 6.88
C ASP A 378 -2.44 2.64 6.27
N SER A 379 -2.39 2.43 4.95
CA SER A 379 -1.20 1.89 4.32
C SER A 379 0.00 2.84 4.33
N ALA A 380 -0.21 4.13 4.08
CA ALA A 380 0.82 5.15 4.24
C ALA A 380 1.29 5.22 5.70
N GLY A 381 0.34 5.19 6.64
CA GLY A 381 0.62 5.13 8.08
C GLY A 381 1.45 3.91 8.45
N ALA A 382 1.11 2.73 7.92
CA ALA A 382 1.78 1.46 8.18
C ALA A 382 3.24 1.50 7.74
N THR A 383 3.50 1.96 6.51
CA THR A 383 4.85 2.05 5.95
C THR A 383 5.70 3.09 6.70
N VAL A 384 5.15 4.27 6.98
CA VAL A 384 5.86 5.31 7.75
C VAL A 384 6.15 4.84 9.17
N GLY A 385 5.17 4.21 9.81
CA GLY A 385 5.29 3.65 11.15
C GLY A 385 6.34 2.54 11.23
N ALA A 386 6.41 1.66 10.22
CA ALA A 386 7.43 0.62 10.12
C ALA A 386 8.85 1.20 10.16
N VAL A 387 9.13 2.20 9.31
CA VAL A 387 10.47 2.79 9.19
C VAL A 387 10.83 3.63 10.41
N LEU A 388 9.93 4.51 10.88
CA LEU A 388 10.19 5.33 12.05
C LEU A 388 10.27 4.50 13.33
N GLY A 389 9.45 3.45 13.44
CA GLY A 389 9.52 2.48 14.53
C GLY A 389 10.88 1.79 14.55
N ALA A 390 11.37 1.31 13.40
CA ALA A 390 12.70 0.73 13.31
C ALA A 390 13.79 1.73 13.73
N LEU A 391 13.79 2.95 13.17
CA LEU A 391 14.86 3.93 13.40
C LEU A 391 14.88 4.49 14.83
N TYR A 392 13.70 4.80 15.38
CA TYR A 392 13.56 5.65 16.58
C TYR A 392 12.77 4.99 17.72
N GLY A 393 12.21 3.80 17.50
CA GLY A 393 11.33 3.12 18.43
C GLY A 393 9.89 3.65 18.40
N VAL A 394 8.98 2.89 19.00
CA VAL A 394 7.56 3.22 19.11
C VAL A 394 7.24 3.67 20.54
N PRO A 395 6.76 4.90 20.76
CA PRO A 395 6.40 5.35 22.10
C PRO A 395 5.25 4.55 22.72
N ASP A 396 5.23 4.42 24.05
CA ASP A 396 4.26 3.62 24.80
C ASP A 396 2.79 4.00 24.54
N GLU A 397 2.51 5.29 24.28
CA GLU A 397 1.16 5.76 23.95
C GLU A 397 0.61 5.17 22.64
N TRP A 398 1.52 4.76 21.74
CA TRP A 398 1.20 4.08 20.48
C TRP A 398 1.22 2.56 20.65
N ALA A 399 2.30 2.02 21.21
CA ALA A 399 2.52 0.58 21.35
C ALA A 399 1.62 -0.08 22.40
N GLY A 400 1.34 0.60 23.52
CA GLY A 400 0.60 0.04 24.65
C GLY A 400 -0.83 -0.36 24.30
N LEU A 401 -1.49 0.39 23.40
CA LEU A 401 -2.84 0.08 22.95
C LEU A 401 -2.90 -1.10 21.97
N LEU A 402 -1.79 -1.45 21.31
CA LEU A 402 -1.66 -2.65 20.48
C LEU A 402 -1.65 -3.93 21.34
N ARG A 403 -1.31 -3.82 22.63
CA ARG A 403 -1.29 -4.95 23.58
C ARG A 403 -0.51 -6.16 23.05
N ASN A 404 0.48 -5.91 22.19
CA ASN A 404 1.28 -6.94 21.54
C ASN A 404 0.42 -8.00 20.80
N ARG A 405 -0.65 -7.56 20.12
CA ARG A 405 -1.59 -8.43 19.43
C ARG A 405 -1.99 -7.85 18.06
N ILE A 406 -1.94 -8.68 17.04
CA ILE A 406 -2.44 -8.43 15.69
C ILE A 406 -3.48 -9.50 15.36
N ALA A 407 -4.69 -9.07 15.00
CA ALA A 407 -5.70 -9.96 14.45
C ALA A 407 -5.45 -10.22 12.96
N THR A 408 -5.69 -11.44 12.50
CA THR A 408 -5.47 -11.83 11.11
C THR A 408 -6.62 -12.68 10.59
N SER A 409 -6.85 -12.64 9.27
CA SER A 409 -7.78 -13.53 8.57
C SER A 409 -7.09 -14.71 7.87
N LEU A 410 -5.78 -14.86 8.02
CA LEU A 410 -5.01 -16.00 7.50
C LEU A 410 -5.30 -17.28 8.32
N PRO A 411 -5.12 -18.47 7.71
CA PRO A 411 -5.24 -19.74 8.43
C PRO A 411 -4.34 -19.82 9.67
N GLY A 412 -4.87 -20.36 10.76
CA GLY A 412 -4.15 -20.51 12.03
C GLY A 412 -4.79 -19.71 13.17
N PRO A 413 -4.01 -19.26 14.16
CA PRO A 413 -4.52 -18.48 15.28
C PRO A 413 -5.09 -17.13 14.82
N GLU A 414 -6.26 -16.76 15.32
CA GLU A 414 -6.92 -15.47 15.01
C GLU A 414 -6.13 -14.25 15.52
N LEU A 415 -5.25 -14.45 16.51
CA LEU A 415 -4.42 -13.42 17.12
C LEU A 415 -2.97 -13.88 17.14
N LEU A 416 -2.08 -13.04 16.60
CA LEU A 416 -0.63 -13.22 16.62
C LEU A 416 0.02 -12.17 17.53
N ARG A 417 1.20 -12.49 18.06
CA ARG A 417 1.99 -11.57 18.89
C ARG A 417 3.04 -10.86 18.03
N ILE A 418 3.21 -9.56 18.26
CA ILE A 418 4.22 -8.74 17.58
C ILE A 418 5.63 -9.29 17.87
N ASP A 419 5.90 -9.65 19.13
CA ASP A 419 7.19 -10.25 19.51
C ASP A 419 7.50 -11.55 18.75
N ASP A 420 6.49 -12.39 18.52
CA ASP A 420 6.67 -13.68 17.85
C ASP A 420 6.97 -13.48 16.36
N LEU A 421 6.27 -12.53 15.72
CA LEU A 421 6.53 -12.14 14.32
C LEU A 421 7.94 -11.56 14.19
N ALA A 422 8.34 -10.69 15.12
CA ALA A 422 9.67 -10.08 15.13
C ALA A 422 10.77 -11.13 15.33
N ARG A 423 10.62 -12.03 16.30
CA ARG A 423 11.56 -13.14 16.53
C ARG A 423 11.73 -14.00 15.29
N ARG A 424 10.62 -14.43 14.67
CA ARG A 424 10.62 -15.23 13.43
C ARG A 424 11.32 -14.49 12.28
N THR A 425 11.08 -13.19 12.16
CA THR A 425 11.74 -12.34 11.15
C THR A 425 13.26 -12.34 11.34
N VAL A 426 13.75 -12.16 12.57
CA VAL A 426 15.20 -12.19 12.90
C VAL A 426 15.80 -13.59 12.68
N GLU A 427 15.07 -14.65 13.00
CA GLU A 427 15.50 -16.03 12.77
C GLU A 427 15.69 -16.33 11.28
N VAL A 428 14.83 -15.80 10.41
CA VAL A 428 14.97 -15.91 8.96
C VAL A 428 16.16 -15.11 8.46
N ALA A 429 16.35 -13.88 8.94
CA ALA A 429 17.47 -13.02 8.54
C ALA A 429 18.86 -13.58 8.89
N SER A 430 18.91 -14.57 9.79
CA SER A 430 20.16 -15.18 10.28
C SER A 430 20.50 -16.52 9.59
N ARG A 431 19.69 -16.97 8.64
CA ARG A 431 19.91 -18.20 7.84
C ARG A 431 20.75 -17.87 6.62
#